data_AF-A0A7R9C1A1-F1
#
_entry.id   AF-A0A7R9C1A1-F1
#
_cell.length_a   1.000
_cell.length_b   1.000
_cell.length_c   1.000
_cell.angle_alpha   90.00
_cell.angle_beta   90.00
_cell.angle_gamma   90.00
#
_symmetry.space_group_name_H-M   'P 1'
#
loop_
_entity.id
_entity.type
_entity.pdbx_description
1 polymer ?
#
loop_
_entity_poly.entity_id
_entity_poly.type
_entity_poly.pdbx_seq_one_letter_code
_entity_poly.pdbx_strand_id
1 'polypeptide(L)'
;MEQVLSWNLKELLNDGSGGDSNTMTGRTKMFHNACMTLPIKGAEGSQGLLDLMDQFGGFPMISPKSSISGWKFNWLDTVIKMRQLTYSSYPLNVYVYLDDLDSTKYVTFVDESTLGMSDFVLLGDPTSQDLTDYVDYMYYAAKHLRDSRAIIAKTPPEDTPTDEDLWLAIQDVKTFEIALANVSTLVLSNKIL
;
A
#
# COMPACT_ATOMS: atom_id res chain seq x y z
N MET A 1 -17.21 -25.55 2.12
CA MET A 1 -15.90 -26.19 1.88
C MET A 1 -14.77 -25.29 2.40
N GLU A 2 -14.76 -24.01 2.03
CA GLU A 2 -13.76 -23.00 2.44
C GLU A 2 -13.64 -22.81 3.98
N GLN A 3 -14.76 -22.79 4.70
CA GLN A 3 -14.74 -22.68 6.16
C GLN A 3 -14.11 -23.90 6.86
N VAL A 4 -14.31 -25.11 6.34
CA VAL A 4 -13.72 -26.34 6.90
C VAL A 4 -12.20 -26.33 6.70
N LEU A 5 -11.74 -25.88 5.53
CA LEU A 5 -10.32 -25.72 5.24
C LEU A 5 -9.66 -24.68 6.18
N SER A 6 -10.31 -23.54 6.37
CA SER A 6 -9.83 -22.49 7.28
C SER A 6 -9.71 -22.99 8.73
N TRP A 7 -10.71 -23.73 9.20
CA TRP A 7 -10.67 -24.35 10.53
C TRP A 7 -9.53 -25.35 10.70
N ASN A 8 -9.34 -26.25 9.74
CA ASN A 8 -8.26 -27.23 9.78
C ASN A 8 -6.88 -26.55 9.74
N LEU A 9 -6.72 -25.51 8.91
CA LEU A 9 -5.48 -24.74 8.85
C LEU A 9 -5.20 -24.03 10.17
N LYS A 10 -6.22 -23.43 10.79
CA LYS A 10 -6.11 -22.80 12.10
C LYS A 10 -5.66 -23.81 13.15
N GLU A 11 -6.20 -25.03 13.15
CA GLU A 11 -5.79 -26.08 14.09
C GLU A 11 -4.31 -26.45 13.90
N LEU A 12 -3.88 -26.71 12.66
CA LEU A 12 -2.49 -27.03 12.33
C LEU A 12 -1.50 -25.92 12.69
N LEU A 13 -1.90 -24.65 12.55
CA LEU A 13 -1.03 -23.52 12.85
C LEU A 13 -0.95 -23.20 14.35
N ASN A 14 -1.99 -23.54 15.11
CA ASN A 14 -2.03 -23.37 16.57
C ASN A 14 -1.55 -24.61 17.34
N ASP A 15 -1.34 -25.74 16.67
CA ASP A 15 -0.85 -26.93 17.35
C ASP A 15 0.52 -26.63 17.99
N GLY A 16 0.64 -26.93 19.29
CA GLY A 16 1.81 -26.66 20.12
C GLY A 16 3.00 -27.59 19.86
N SER A 17 2.99 -28.42 18.81
CA SER A 17 4.20 -29.10 18.36
C SER A 17 5.11 -28.05 17.75
N GLY A 18 5.97 -27.50 18.63
CA GLY A 18 7.02 -26.56 18.29
C GLY A 18 7.98 -27.21 17.31
N GLY A 19 7.68 -27.08 16.03
CA GLY A 19 8.67 -27.29 14.99
C GLY A 19 9.81 -26.30 15.20
N ASP A 20 11.03 -26.79 15.05
CA ASP A 20 12.24 -25.95 15.01
C ASP A 20 11.97 -24.70 14.15
N SER A 21 12.27 -23.52 14.70
CA SER A 21 12.06 -22.22 14.07
C SER A 21 12.84 -22.06 12.77
N ASN A 22 13.84 -22.91 12.53
CA ASN A 22 14.58 -22.97 11.28
C ASN A 22 13.84 -23.72 10.18
N THR A 23 12.78 -24.47 10.49
CA THR A 23 11.94 -25.17 9.51
C THR A 23 10.88 -24.26 8.92
N MET A 24 10.43 -24.57 7.70
CA MET A 24 9.31 -23.87 7.07
C MET A 24 8.05 -23.91 7.91
N THR A 25 7.72 -25.07 8.48
CA THR A 25 6.56 -25.24 9.37
C THR A 25 6.67 -24.36 10.62
N GLY A 26 7.85 -24.31 11.26
CA GLY A 26 8.09 -23.44 12.42
C GLY A 26 7.90 -21.95 12.08
N ARG A 27 8.45 -21.49 10.95
CA ARG A 27 8.30 -20.11 10.48
C ARG A 27 6.84 -19.75 10.16
N THR A 28 6.09 -20.65 9.51
CA THR A 28 4.67 -20.43 9.21
C THR A 28 3.84 -20.31 10.50
N LYS A 29 4.09 -21.17 11.50
CA LYS A 29 3.42 -21.09 12.81
C LYS A 29 3.75 -19.77 13.52
N MET A 30 5.02 -19.34 13.49
CA MET A 30 5.44 -18.05 14.07
C MET A 30 4.75 -16.87 13.40
N PHE A 31 4.71 -16.85 12.06
CA PHE A 31 4.03 -15.81 11.31
C PHE A 31 2.53 -15.75 11.64
N HIS A 32 1.86 -16.90 11.66
CA HIS A 32 0.46 -17.00 12.08
C HIS A 32 0.26 -16.44 13.49
N ASN A 33 1.10 -16.83 14.45
CA ASN A 33 0.98 -16.37 15.84
C ASN A 33 1.23 -14.87 15.97
N ALA A 34 2.16 -14.31 15.20
CA ALA A 34 2.37 -12.86 15.14
C ALA A 34 1.12 -12.12 14.62
N CYS A 35 0.43 -12.67 13.61
CA CYS A 35 -0.82 -12.09 13.10
C CYS A 35 -1.99 -12.22 14.09
N MET A 36 -2.07 -13.32 14.84
CA MET A 36 -3.16 -13.57 15.78
C MET A 36 -2.97 -12.86 17.13
N THR A 37 -1.74 -12.49 17.47
CA THR A 37 -1.47 -11.66 18.64
C THR A 37 -2.03 -10.27 18.36
N LEU A 38 -2.91 -9.78 19.25
CA LEU A 38 -3.56 -8.48 19.06
C LEU A 38 -2.50 -7.39 18.84
N PRO A 39 -2.60 -6.61 17.75
CA PRO A 39 -1.66 -5.52 17.53
C PRO A 39 -1.79 -4.48 18.64
N ILE A 40 -0.70 -3.74 18.85
CA ILE A 40 -0.70 -2.56 19.70
C ILE A 40 -1.81 -1.63 19.20
N LYS A 41 -2.74 -1.27 20.09
CA LYS A 41 -3.89 -0.44 19.75
C LYS A 41 -3.50 1.05 19.82
N GLY A 42 -4.20 1.88 19.05
CA GLY A 42 -4.02 3.33 19.07
C GLY A 42 -2.80 3.79 18.26
N ALA A 43 -2.30 4.98 18.56
CA ALA A 43 -1.26 5.65 17.78
C ALA A 43 0.04 4.82 17.65
N GLU A 44 0.43 4.09 18.69
CA GLU A 44 1.63 3.24 18.70
C GLU A 44 1.54 2.08 17.69
N GLY A 45 0.33 1.63 17.33
CA GLY A 45 0.11 0.62 16.29
C GLY A 45 0.52 1.11 14.90
N SER A 46 0.54 2.42 14.68
CA SER A 46 0.93 3.03 13.40
C SER A 46 2.43 3.28 13.28
N GLN A 47 3.21 3.13 14.36
CA GLN A 47 4.65 3.45 14.38
C GLN A 47 5.42 2.75 13.26
N GLY A 48 5.24 1.43 13.09
CA GLY A 48 5.97 0.66 12.09
C GLY A 48 5.72 1.13 10.66
N LEU A 49 4.49 1.56 10.36
CA LEU A 49 4.16 2.13 9.04
C LEU A 49 4.76 3.54 8.89
N LEU A 50 4.69 4.37 9.93
CA LEU A 50 5.27 5.72 9.91
C LEU A 50 6.80 5.68 9.72
N ASP A 51 7.49 4.76 10.40
CA ASP A 51 8.93 4.54 10.26
C ASP A 51 9.30 4.06 8.85
N LEU A 52 8.48 3.19 8.26
CA LEU A 52 8.65 2.74 6.89
C LEU A 52 8.46 3.90 5.90
N MET A 53 7.45 4.74 6.10
CA MET A 53 7.21 5.91 5.27
C MET A 53 8.36 6.92 5.34
N ASP A 54 8.95 7.13 6.52
CA ASP A 54 10.11 8.02 6.67
C ASP A 54 11.35 7.50 5.91
N GLN A 55 11.52 6.18 5.76
CA GLN A 55 12.57 5.59 4.90
C GLN A 55 12.38 5.90 3.40
N PHE A 56 11.14 6.11 2.97
CA PHE A 56 10.80 6.56 1.61
C PHE A 56 10.89 8.08 1.44
N GLY A 57 11.02 8.82 2.55
CA GLY A 57 11.03 10.28 2.54
C GLY A 57 9.91 11.00 3.22
N GLY A 58 9.14 10.25 4.00
CA GLY A 58 7.85 10.70 4.46
C GLY A 58 6.83 10.66 3.33
N PHE A 59 5.65 11.14 3.66
CA PHE A 59 4.53 11.20 2.75
C PHE A 59 3.94 12.61 2.77
N PRO A 60 3.92 13.34 1.64
CA PRO A 60 3.69 14.78 1.64
C PRO A 60 2.39 15.23 2.32
N MET A 61 1.34 14.42 2.27
CA MET A 61 0.04 14.77 2.85
C MET A 61 -0.03 14.69 4.38
N ILE A 62 0.89 13.94 5.03
CA ILE A 62 0.89 13.79 6.51
C ILE A 62 2.17 14.32 7.17
N SER A 63 3.20 14.62 6.38
CA SER A 63 4.50 15.01 6.92
C SER A 63 4.59 16.53 7.06
N PRO A 64 5.29 17.04 8.10
CA PRO A 64 5.53 18.47 8.24
C PRO A 64 6.15 19.09 6.99
N LYS A 65 5.71 20.28 6.57
CA LYS A 65 6.20 20.93 5.33
C LYS A 65 7.73 21.08 5.32
N SER A 66 8.31 21.40 6.47
CA SER A 66 9.74 21.52 6.74
C SER A 66 10.51 20.21 6.50
N SER A 67 9.93 19.07 6.88
CA SER A 67 10.52 17.74 6.68
C SER A 67 10.63 17.35 5.20
N ILE A 68 9.80 17.95 4.35
CA ILE A 68 9.77 17.75 2.90
C ILE A 68 10.60 18.83 2.18
N SER A 69 10.75 20.02 2.77
CA SER A 69 11.31 21.22 2.14
C SER A 69 12.83 21.22 1.91
N GLY A 70 13.55 20.18 2.32
CA GLY A 70 15.00 20.01 2.06
C GLY A 70 15.33 18.96 1.00
N TRP A 71 14.32 18.33 0.39
CA TRP A 71 14.49 17.09 -0.36
C TRP A 71 14.58 17.29 -1.87
N LYS A 72 15.67 16.78 -2.46
CA LYS A 72 15.72 16.40 -3.87
C LYS A 72 14.87 15.15 -4.06
N PHE A 73 13.54 15.25 -3.96
CA PHE A 73 12.66 14.13 -4.22
C PHE A 73 13.02 13.52 -5.58
N ASN A 74 13.39 12.24 -5.57
CA ASN A 74 13.67 11.47 -6.76
C ASN A 74 12.70 10.29 -6.78
N TRP A 75 11.69 10.39 -7.63
CA TRP A 75 10.65 9.38 -7.73
C TRP A 75 11.22 7.98 -8.02
N LEU A 76 12.29 7.88 -8.81
CA LEU A 76 12.90 6.60 -9.16
C LEU A 76 13.56 5.95 -7.94
N ASP A 77 14.29 6.72 -7.12
CA ASP A 77 14.91 6.22 -5.89
C ASP A 77 13.84 5.78 -4.89
N THR A 78 12.74 6.54 -4.76
CA THR A 78 11.60 6.18 -3.92
C THR A 78 10.94 4.88 -4.39
N VAL A 79 10.65 4.74 -5.68
CA VAL A 79 10.04 3.52 -6.25
C VAL A 79 10.96 2.30 -6.08
N ILE A 80 12.28 2.46 -6.30
CA ILE A 80 13.26 1.39 -6.07
C ILE A 80 13.25 0.95 -4.61
N LYS A 81 13.29 1.90 -3.66
CA LYS A 81 13.25 1.59 -2.21
C LYS A 81 11.93 0.93 -1.81
N MET A 82 10.80 1.44 -2.30
CA MET A 82 9.49 0.83 -2.06
C MET A 82 9.48 -0.62 -2.51
N ARG A 83 9.95 -0.89 -3.73
CA ARG A 83 10.01 -2.25 -4.25
C ARG A 83 10.92 -3.17 -3.43
N GLN A 84 12.08 -2.67 -2.98
CA GLN A 84 13.02 -3.45 -2.17
C GLN A 84 12.46 -3.79 -0.77
N LEU A 85 11.69 -2.87 -0.17
CA LEU A 85 11.22 -3.04 1.21
C LEU A 85 9.83 -3.68 1.32
N THR A 86 8.95 -3.48 0.32
CA THR A 86 7.54 -3.91 0.41
C THR A 86 7.10 -4.80 -0.74
N TYR A 87 7.94 -5.00 -1.75
CA TYR A 87 7.55 -5.63 -3.01
C TYR A 87 6.43 -4.88 -3.76
N SER A 88 6.10 -3.65 -3.34
CA SER A 88 5.12 -2.82 -4.02
C SER A 88 5.63 -2.39 -5.39
N SER A 89 4.69 -2.31 -6.35
CA SER A 89 4.98 -2.04 -7.74
C SER A 89 4.04 -0.95 -8.26
N TYR A 90 4.29 0.29 -7.84
CA TYR A 90 3.55 1.49 -8.22
C TYR A 90 4.53 2.59 -8.64
N PRO A 91 4.26 3.38 -9.70
CA PRO A 91 3.08 3.32 -10.57
C PRO A 91 3.20 2.28 -11.71
N LEU A 92 4.34 1.60 -11.82
CA LEU A 92 4.58 0.58 -12.84
C LEU A 92 4.79 -0.78 -12.21
N ASN A 93 4.18 -1.80 -12.80
CA ASN A 93 4.44 -3.17 -12.42
C ASN A 93 5.60 -3.74 -13.23
N VAL A 94 6.72 -3.99 -12.56
CA VAL A 94 7.88 -4.66 -13.17
C VAL A 94 7.92 -6.08 -12.63
N TYR A 95 8.10 -7.09 -13.48
CA TYR A 95 8.25 -8.47 -13.00
C TYR A 95 9.07 -9.30 -13.98
N VAL A 96 9.58 -10.45 -13.50
CA VAL A 96 10.33 -11.40 -14.32
C VAL A 96 9.46 -12.64 -14.48
N TYR A 97 9.18 -13.00 -15.72
CA TYR A 97 8.38 -14.17 -16.04
C TYR A 97 8.89 -14.86 -17.32
N LEU A 98 8.32 -16.02 -17.64
CA LEU A 98 8.65 -16.72 -18.88
C LEU A 98 8.31 -15.84 -20.09
N ASP A 99 9.17 -15.86 -21.10
CA ASP A 99 8.89 -15.20 -22.38
C ASP A 99 7.74 -15.92 -23.09
N ASP A 100 6.71 -15.17 -23.46
CA ASP A 100 5.53 -15.68 -24.17
C ASP A 100 5.90 -16.30 -25.53
N LEU A 101 7.02 -15.88 -26.12
CA LEU A 101 7.53 -16.39 -27.40
C LEU A 101 8.53 -17.54 -27.23
N ASP A 102 9.12 -17.69 -26.04
CA ASP A 102 10.13 -18.73 -25.73
C ASP A 102 10.09 -19.10 -24.24
N SER A 103 9.27 -20.09 -23.90
CA SER A 103 9.08 -20.56 -22.53
C SER A 103 10.30 -21.21 -21.87
N THR A 104 11.46 -21.23 -22.55
CA THR A 104 12.74 -21.62 -21.96
C THR A 104 13.51 -20.45 -21.36
N LYS A 105 13.06 -19.21 -21.59
CA LYS A 105 13.72 -17.98 -21.16
C LYS A 105 12.83 -17.18 -20.21
N TYR A 106 13.49 -16.41 -19.34
CA TYR A 106 12.85 -15.39 -18.53
C TYR A 106 13.15 -14.01 -19.10
N VAL A 107 12.15 -13.13 -19.15
CA VAL A 107 12.29 -11.74 -19.58
C VAL A 107 11.69 -10.81 -18.53
N THR A 108 12.10 -9.53 -18.59
CA THR A 108 11.54 -8.49 -17.74
C THR A 108 10.33 -7.87 -18.43
N PHE A 109 9.18 -7.94 -17.78
CA PHE A 109 7.96 -7.27 -18.18
C PHE A 109 7.84 -5.92 -17.46
N VAL A 110 7.34 -4.93 -18.18
CA VAL A 110 6.88 -3.66 -17.62
C VAL A 110 5.42 -3.51 -18.03
N ASP A 111 4.56 -3.46 -17.03
CA ASP A 111 3.12 -3.48 -17.17
C ASP A 111 2.48 -2.37 -16.32
N GLU A 112 1.19 -2.14 -16.51
CA GLU A 112 0.43 -1.25 -15.65
C GLU A 112 0.40 -1.75 -14.19
N SER A 113 0.45 -0.82 -13.24
CA SER A 113 0.21 -1.15 -11.83
C SER A 113 -1.28 -1.37 -11.60
N THR A 114 -1.61 -2.18 -10.59
CA THR A 114 -2.95 -2.16 -10.00
C THR A 114 -3.25 -0.78 -9.44
N LEU A 115 -4.50 -0.34 -9.57
CA LEU A 115 -5.01 0.88 -8.95
C LEU A 115 -5.59 0.57 -7.57
N GLY A 116 -5.72 1.60 -6.72
CA GLY A 116 -6.34 1.44 -5.39
C GLY A 116 -7.83 1.11 -5.44
N MET A 117 -8.48 1.31 -6.60
CA MET A 117 -9.88 1.00 -6.85
C MET A 117 -10.07 0.52 -8.30
N SER A 118 -11.15 -0.23 -8.56
CA SER A 118 -11.44 -0.72 -9.91
C SER A 118 -11.71 0.42 -10.91
N ASP A 119 -11.32 0.22 -12.17
CA ASP A 119 -11.58 1.16 -13.26
C ASP A 119 -13.07 1.51 -13.40
N PHE A 120 -13.95 0.54 -13.12
CA PHE A 120 -15.41 0.76 -13.15
C PHE A 120 -15.86 1.85 -12.17
N VAL A 121 -15.26 1.91 -10.98
CA VAL A 121 -15.59 2.93 -9.97
C VAL A 121 -14.88 4.24 -10.30
N LEU A 122 -13.61 4.20 -10.70
CA LEU A 122 -12.81 5.39 -11.00
C LEU A 122 -13.30 6.14 -12.26
N LEU A 123 -13.72 5.42 -13.29
CA LEU A 123 -14.20 5.96 -14.56
C LEU A 123 -15.74 5.99 -14.66
N GLY A 124 -16.43 5.53 -13.62
CA GLY A 124 -17.89 5.45 -13.54
C GLY A 124 -18.56 6.78 -13.18
N ASP A 125 -19.68 6.70 -12.46
CA ASP A 125 -20.41 7.88 -11.98
C ASP A 125 -19.57 8.63 -10.92
N PRO A 126 -19.18 9.90 -11.17
CA PRO A 126 -18.38 10.68 -10.22
C PRO A 126 -19.12 11.01 -8.92
N THR A 127 -20.43 10.77 -8.85
CA THR A 127 -21.28 10.96 -7.66
C THR A 127 -21.63 9.63 -6.97
N SER A 128 -21.06 8.52 -7.41
CA SER A 128 -21.29 7.21 -6.80
C SER A 128 -20.83 7.15 -5.33
N GLN A 129 -21.55 6.35 -4.54
CA GLN A 129 -21.18 6.12 -3.14
C GLN A 129 -19.84 5.37 -3.05
N ASP A 130 -19.55 4.43 -3.95
CA ASP A 130 -18.29 3.67 -3.94
C ASP A 130 -17.06 4.57 -4.11
N LEU A 131 -17.13 5.56 -5.02
CA LEU A 131 -16.06 6.53 -5.19
C LEU A 131 -15.94 7.47 -3.98
N THR A 132 -17.08 7.82 -3.38
CA THR A 132 -17.12 8.65 -2.16
C THR A 132 -16.48 7.91 -0.99
N ASP A 133 -16.84 6.65 -0.76
CA ASP A 133 -16.30 5.80 0.31
C ASP A 133 -14.80 5.55 0.12
N TYR A 134 -14.34 5.43 -1.13
CA TYR A 134 -12.92 5.31 -1.43
C TYR A 134 -12.12 6.57 -1.06
N VAL A 135 -12.64 7.75 -1.41
CA VAL A 135 -12.05 9.05 -1.05
C VAL A 135 -12.06 9.25 0.47
N ASP A 136 -13.16 8.91 1.13
CA ASP A 136 -13.29 8.97 2.59
C ASP A 136 -12.30 8.03 3.27
N TYR A 137 -12.15 6.80 2.77
CA TYR A 137 -11.16 5.85 3.27
C TYR A 137 -9.75 6.44 3.22
N MET A 138 -9.35 7.01 2.07
CA MET A 138 -8.04 7.65 1.94
C MET A 138 -7.87 8.81 2.93
N TYR A 139 -8.88 9.66 3.07
CA TYR A 139 -8.86 10.78 4.00
C TYR A 139 -8.73 10.33 5.46
N TYR A 140 -9.57 9.39 5.92
CA TYR A 140 -9.55 8.92 7.31
C TYR A 140 -8.27 8.13 7.63
N ALA A 141 -7.74 7.36 6.67
CA ALA A 141 -6.44 6.69 6.83
C ALA A 141 -5.30 7.70 6.97
N ALA A 142 -5.23 8.71 6.09
CA ALA A 142 -4.22 9.76 6.14
C ALA A 142 -4.33 10.58 7.43
N LYS A 143 -5.55 10.96 7.83
CA LYS A 143 -5.82 11.66 9.09
C LYS A 143 -5.36 10.85 10.29
N HIS A 144 -5.69 9.56 10.33
CA HIS A 144 -5.24 8.67 11.40
C HIS A 144 -3.72 8.60 11.50
N LEU A 145 -3.00 8.52 10.38
CA LEU A 145 -1.54 8.47 10.36
C LEU A 145 -0.90 9.79 10.80
N ARG A 146 -1.42 10.92 10.33
CA ARG A 146 -0.97 12.25 10.77
C ARG A 146 -1.18 12.44 12.27
N ASP A 147 -2.38 12.13 12.76
CA ASP A 147 -2.75 12.29 14.17
C ASP A 147 -1.92 11.34 15.05
N SER A 148 -1.69 10.11 14.59
CA SER A 148 -0.81 9.15 15.27
C SER A 148 0.62 9.67 15.36
N ARG A 149 1.16 10.23 14.27
CA ARG A 149 2.49 10.86 14.25
C ARG A 149 2.58 12.01 15.26
N ALA A 150 1.55 12.86 15.34
CA ALA A 150 1.49 13.96 16.31
C ALA A 150 1.47 13.46 17.77
N ILE A 151 0.69 12.40 18.05
CA ILE A 151 0.63 11.77 19.39
C ILE A 151 1.98 11.17 19.78
N ILE A 152 2.61 10.42 18.87
CA ILE A 152 3.93 9.80 19.07
C ILE A 152 5.00 10.86 19.34
N ALA A 153 5.01 11.94 18.54
CA ALA A 153 5.97 13.02 18.68
C ALA A 153 5.79 13.84 19.98
N LYS A 154 4.65 13.69 20.68
CA LYS A 154 4.22 14.44 21.88
C LYS A 154 4.04 15.95 21.66
N THR A 155 4.65 16.52 20.62
CA THR A 155 4.46 17.89 20.18
C THR A 155 4.54 17.92 18.66
N PRO A 156 3.41 18.11 17.95
CA PRO A 156 3.44 18.20 16.49
C PRO A 156 4.18 19.46 16.05
N PRO A 157 4.97 19.40 14.97
CA PRO A 157 5.56 20.58 14.35
C PRO A 157 4.48 21.60 13.93
N GLU A 158 4.79 22.90 14.03
CA GLU A 158 3.84 24.00 13.72
C GLU A 158 3.32 23.95 12.27
N ASP A 159 4.06 23.30 11.38
CA ASP A 159 3.78 23.16 9.95
C ASP A 159 3.24 21.77 9.59
N THR A 160 2.63 21.08 10.56
CA THR A 160 1.88 19.84 10.34
C THR A 160 0.66 20.12 9.42
N PRO A 161 0.40 19.30 8.39
CA PRO A 161 -0.73 19.50 7.48
C PRO A 161 -2.10 19.55 8.18
N THR A 162 -2.92 20.54 7.84
CA THR A 162 -4.30 20.70 8.34
C THR A 162 -5.27 19.71 7.68
N ASP A 163 -6.48 19.56 8.22
CA ASP A 163 -7.53 18.73 7.59
C ASP A 163 -7.85 19.18 6.15
N GLU A 164 -7.76 20.49 5.88
CA GLU A 164 -7.93 21.05 4.54
C GLU A 164 -6.76 20.68 3.61
N ASP A 165 -5.51 20.77 4.09
CA ASP A 165 -4.34 20.31 3.32
C ASP A 165 -4.48 18.82 2.95
N LEU A 166 -4.95 17.98 3.90
CA LEU A 166 -5.18 16.55 3.64
C LEU A 166 -6.24 16.34 2.57
N TRP A 167 -7.39 17.00 2.70
CA TRP A 167 -8.49 16.86 1.75
C TRP A 167 -8.05 17.23 0.32
N LEU A 168 -7.34 18.35 0.15
CA LEU A 168 -6.82 18.77 -1.15
C LEU A 168 -5.85 17.73 -1.73
N ALA A 169 -4.91 17.23 -0.92
CA ALA A 169 -3.97 16.20 -1.37
C ALA A 169 -4.68 14.89 -1.77
N ILE A 170 -5.76 14.50 -1.08
CA ILE A 170 -6.57 13.34 -1.47
C ILE A 170 -7.29 13.57 -2.81
N GLN A 171 -7.80 14.77 -3.07
CA GLN A 171 -8.40 15.08 -4.37
C GLN A 171 -7.37 15.04 -5.51
N ASP A 172 -6.13 15.45 -5.25
CA ASP A 172 -5.03 15.33 -6.22
C ASP A 172 -4.71 13.85 -6.51
N VAL A 173 -4.63 13.00 -5.48
CA VAL A 173 -4.40 11.55 -5.63
C VAL A 173 -5.55 10.90 -6.41
N LYS A 174 -6.81 11.22 -6.08
CA LYS A 174 -7.99 10.75 -6.83
C LYS A 174 -7.88 11.14 -8.30
N THR A 175 -7.53 12.39 -8.59
CA THR A 175 -7.41 12.89 -9.96
C THR A 175 -6.32 12.14 -10.71
N PHE A 176 -5.19 11.87 -10.05
CA PHE A 176 -4.09 11.10 -10.63
C PHE A 176 -4.50 9.64 -10.91
N GLU A 177 -5.18 8.96 -10.00
CA GLU A 177 -5.65 7.58 -10.24
C GLU A 177 -6.69 7.49 -11.36
N ILE A 178 -7.62 8.45 -11.47
CA ILE A 178 -8.56 8.52 -12.59
C ILE A 178 -7.81 8.71 -13.93
N ALA A 179 -6.76 9.53 -13.94
CA ALA A 179 -5.92 9.68 -15.12
C ALA A 179 -5.19 8.39 -15.48
N LEU A 180 -4.66 7.66 -14.50
CA LEU A 180 -4.04 6.35 -14.72
C LEU A 180 -5.04 5.33 -15.27
N ALA A 181 -6.23 5.21 -14.67
CA ALA A 181 -7.29 4.32 -15.14
C ALA A 181 -7.67 4.56 -16.61
N ASN A 182 -7.76 5.84 -17.01
CA ASN A 182 -8.02 6.20 -18.40
C ASN A 182 -6.91 5.70 -19.34
N VAL A 183 -5.63 5.83 -18.95
CA VAL A 183 -4.51 5.36 -19.78
C VAL A 183 -4.51 3.83 -19.90
N SER A 184 -4.73 3.13 -18.79
CA SER A 184 -4.80 1.68 -18.71
C SER A 184 -5.87 1.08 -19.63
N THR A 185 -7.09 1.62 -19.57
CA THR A 185 -8.21 1.15 -20.39
C THR A 185 -8.07 1.47 -21.89
N LEU A 186 -7.41 2.59 -22.24
CA LEU A 186 -7.12 2.94 -23.64
C LEU A 186 -6.13 1.96 -24.31
N VAL A 187 -5.18 1.42 -23.55
CA VAL A 187 -4.24 0.41 -24.05
C VAL A 187 -4.95 -0.90 -24.36
N LEU A 188 -5.94 -1.30 -23.55
CA LEU A 188 -6.74 -2.50 -23.78
C LEU A 188 -7.67 -2.35 -25.00
N SER A 189 -8.23 -1.15 -25.20
CA SER A 189 -9.13 -0.85 -26.33
C SER A 189 -8.43 -0.89 -27.69
N ASN A 190 -7.15 -0.49 -27.75
CA ASN A 190 -6.36 -0.45 -28.98
C ASN A 190 -5.62 -1.77 -29.29
N LYS A 191 -5.71 -2.79 -28.43
CA LYS A 191 -5.19 -4.15 -28.70
C LYS A 191 -6.23 -5.08 -29.34
N ILE A 192 -7.43 -4.59 -29.66
CA ILE A 192 -8.45 -5.29 -30.44
C ILE A 192 -8.58 -4.66 -31.84
N LEU A 193 -7.49 -4.69 -32.63
CA LEU A 193 -7.51 -4.51 -34.09
C LEU A 193 -6.39 -5.34 -34.72
#